data_AF-A0A966PUU8-F1
#
_entry.id   AF-A0A966PUU8-F1
#
_cell.length_a   1.000
_cell.length_b   1.000
_cell.length_c   1.000
_cell.angle_alpha   90.00
_cell.angle_beta   90.00
_cell.angle_gamma   90.00
#
_symmetry.space_group_name_H-M   'P 1'
#
loop_
_entity.id
_entity.type
_entity.pdbx_description
1 polymer ?
#
loop_
_entity_poly.entity_id
_entity_poly.type
_entity_poly.pdbx_seq_one_letter_code
_entity_poly.pdbx_strand_id
1 'polypeptide(L)'
;MFNQNQKRVGFACKIQSKESTDLASCQTKGTTITWLAKQTKEAAAERLWTLMQTNIAALSAQADWVAQQPPGLRMFRLSSDLLTAYSHDDWMWFYFQSDVVDFLEKNLSKIGDKFRAADVRVSFHPGQFCVLASDNPGVVENSTHRR
;
A
#
# COMPACT_ATOMS: atom_id res chain seq x y z
N MET A 1 -12.69 -18.32 -8.52
CA MET A 1 -12.47 -18.93 -7.19
C MET A 1 -10.99 -19.24 -7.05
N PHE A 2 -10.38 -18.93 -5.91
CA PHE A 2 -8.96 -19.22 -5.64
C PHE A 2 -8.73 -20.72 -5.43
N ASN A 3 -7.67 -21.29 -5.99
CA ASN A 3 -7.34 -22.70 -5.76
C ASN A 3 -6.71 -22.91 -4.37
N GLN A 4 -7.51 -23.42 -3.41
CA GLN A 4 -7.10 -23.67 -2.03
C GLN A 4 -6.19 -24.92 -1.86
N ASN A 5 -6.10 -25.79 -2.87
CA ASN A 5 -5.28 -27.01 -2.81
C ASN A 5 -3.81 -26.76 -3.16
N GLN A 6 -3.45 -25.53 -3.55
CA GLN A 6 -2.09 -25.18 -3.93
C GLN A 6 -1.33 -24.55 -2.76
N LYS A 7 -0.23 -25.17 -2.34
CA LYS A 7 0.73 -24.56 -1.41
C LYS A 7 1.42 -23.39 -2.13
N ARG A 8 1.32 -22.19 -1.56
CA ARG A 8 1.89 -20.96 -2.13
C ARG A 8 2.93 -20.36 -1.19
N VAL A 9 4.04 -19.91 -1.76
CA VAL A 9 5.03 -19.06 -1.09
C VAL A 9 4.77 -17.63 -1.53
N GLY A 10 4.91 -16.67 -0.61
CA GLY A 10 4.60 -15.27 -0.88
C GLY A 10 5.79 -14.34 -0.80
N PHE A 11 5.75 -13.28 -1.61
CA PHE A 11 6.68 -12.17 -1.55
C PHE A 11 6.11 -11.04 -0.70
N ALA A 12 7.00 -10.29 -0.02
CA ALA A 12 6.59 -9.22 0.87
C ALA A 12 7.26 -7.89 0.53
N CYS A 13 6.42 -6.88 0.31
CA CYS A 13 6.74 -5.45 0.25
C CYS A 13 7.66 -4.99 -0.90
N LYS A 14 8.83 -5.61 -1.11
CA LYS A 14 9.83 -5.20 -2.10
C LYS A 14 10.12 -6.34 -3.08
N ILE A 15 10.14 -6.00 -4.36
CA ILE A 15 10.53 -6.91 -5.44
C ILE A 15 11.92 -6.50 -5.89
N GLN A 16 12.86 -7.45 -5.85
CA GLN A 16 14.23 -7.24 -6.27
C GLN A 16 14.46 -7.93 -7.62
N SER A 17 15.12 -7.21 -8.53
CA SER A 17 15.49 -7.74 -9.86
C SER A 17 16.80 -8.54 -9.82
N LYS A 18 17.69 -8.17 -8.89
CA LYS A 18 18.96 -8.82 -8.54
C LYS A 18 19.18 -8.67 -7.04
N GLU A 19 20.10 -9.44 -6.47
CA GLU A 19 20.51 -9.25 -5.08
C GLU A 19 20.81 -7.76 -4.81
N SER A 20 20.17 -7.22 -3.77
CA SER A 20 20.32 -5.82 -3.36
C SER A 20 19.89 -4.75 -4.38
N THR A 21 19.20 -5.13 -5.47
CA THR A 21 18.71 -4.19 -6.50
C THR A 21 17.20 -4.26 -6.59
N ASP A 22 16.54 -3.27 -5.98
CA ASP A 22 15.09 -3.10 -6.03
C ASP A 22 14.65 -2.83 -7.49
N LEU A 23 13.57 -3.47 -7.90
CA LEU A 23 12.97 -3.22 -9.21
C LEU A 23 12.31 -1.83 -9.17
N ALA A 24 12.91 -0.86 -9.86
CA ALA A 24 12.52 0.55 -9.79
C ALA A 24 11.03 0.80 -10.07
N SER A 25 10.42 0.03 -10.98
CA SER A 25 8.99 0.14 -11.31
C SER A 25 8.08 -0.36 -10.19
N CYS A 26 8.58 -1.16 -9.25
CA CYS A 26 7.83 -1.73 -8.13
C CYS A 26 8.14 -1.05 -6.79
N GLN A 27 8.88 0.06 -6.80
CA GLN A 27 9.30 0.73 -5.58
C GLN A 27 8.26 1.77 -5.13
N THR A 28 7.68 1.58 -3.95
CA THR A 28 6.87 2.59 -3.26
C THR A 28 7.78 3.66 -2.66
N LYS A 29 7.35 4.92 -2.74
CA LYS A 29 8.02 6.08 -2.15
C LYS A 29 7.19 6.60 -0.98
N GLY A 30 7.86 7.25 -0.02
CA GLY A 30 7.23 7.91 1.10
C GLY A 30 7.83 9.28 1.36
N THR A 31 7.22 10.01 2.27
CA THR A 31 7.77 11.23 2.87
C THR A 31 7.58 11.18 4.39
N THR A 32 8.27 12.05 5.13
CA THR A 32 8.14 12.13 6.59
C THR A 32 7.07 13.13 6.99
N ILE A 33 6.40 12.88 8.11
CA ILE A 33 5.44 13.82 8.72
C ILE A 33 6.11 15.18 8.99
N THR A 34 7.36 15.16 9.46
CA THR A 34 8.14 16.39 9.69
C THR A 34 8.35 17.21 8.42
N TRP A 35 8.52 16.56 7.26
CA TRP A 35 8.61 17.29 5.99
C TRP A 35 7.28 17.95 5.65
N LEU A 36 6.18 17.20 5.76
CA LEU A 36 4.82 17.70 5.49
C LEU A 36 4.48 18.90 6.39
N ALA A 37 4.78 18.80 7.70
CA ALA A 37 4.53 19.85 8.68
C ALA A 37 5.30 21.17 8.43
N LYS A 38 6.39 21.12 7.64
CA LYS A 38 7.18 22.30 7.28
C LYS A 38 6.72 22.98 5.99
N GLN A 39 5.77 22.39 5.26
CA GLN A 39 5.26 22.93 4.00
C GLN A 39 3.94 23.67 4.19
N THR A 40 3.51 24.42 3.16
CA THR A 40 2.12 24.89 3.06
C THR A 40 1.18 23.70 2.82
N LYS A 41 -0.11 23.85 3.15
CA LYS A 41 -1.10 22.79 2.96
C LYS A 41 -1.21 22.34 1.51
N GLU A 42 -1.10 23.28 0.58
CA GLU A 42 -1.18 23.05 -0.86
C GLU A 42 0.02 22.25 -1.36
N ALA A 43 1.25 22.63 -0.97
CA ALA A 43 2.47 21.94 -1.36
C ALA A 43 2.54 20.52 -0.75
N ALA A 44 2.04 20.35 0.48
CA ALA A 44 1.93 19.04 1.10
C ALA A 44 0.89 18.14 0.39
N ALA A 45 -0.28 18.68 0.04
CA ALA A 45 -1.31 17.95 -0.71
C ALA A 45 -0.82 17.53 -2.11
N GLU A 46 -0.14 18.41 -2.84
CA GLU A 46 0.45 18.09 -4.14
C GLU A 46 1.50 16.97 -4.03
N ARG A 47 2.31 17.01 -2.96
CA ARG A 47 3.28 15.95 -2.69
C ARG A 47 2.59 14.62 -2.37
N LEU A 48 1.56 14.62 -1.53
CA LEU A 48 0.78 13.42 -1.19
C LEU A 48 0.12 12.83 -2.43
N TRP A 49 -0.45 13.68 -3.31
CA TRP A 49 -1.02 13.28 -4.59
C TRP A 49 0.01 12.63 -5.51
N THR A 50 1.20 13.22 -5.63
CA THR A 50 2.29 12.67 -6.45
C THR A 50 2.79 11.33 -5.91
N LEU A 51 2.95 11.22 -4.59
CA LEU A 51 3.35 9.97 -3.93
C LEU A 51 2.30 8.88 -4.12
N MET A 52 1.02 9.22 -3.94
CA MET A 52 -0.09 8.29 -4.13
C MET A 52 -0.12 7.74 -5.56
N GLN A 53 -0.07 8.60 -6.58
CA GLN A 53 -0.03 8.14 -7.98
C GLN A 53 1.16 7.22 -8.26
N THR A 54 2.35 7.60 -7.77
CA THR A 54 3.57 6.80 -7.93
C THR A 54 3.43 5.43 -7.25
N ASN A 55 2.89 5.39 -6.03
CA ASN A 55 2.74 4.16 -5.24
C ASN A 55 1.69 3.23 -5.82
N ILE A 56 0.58 3.76 -6.33
CA ILE A 56 -0.46 2.99 -7.01
C ILE A 56 0.04 2.42 -8.34
N ALA A 57 0.81 3.21 -9.10
CA ALA A 57 1.48 2.71 -10.31
C ALA A 57 2.48 1.59 -9.98
N ALA A 58 3.26 1.76 -8.91
CA ALA A 58 4.18 0.74 -8.43
C ALA A 58 3.46 -0.54 -7.99
N LEU A 59 2.32 -0.42 -7.31
CA LEU A 59 1.49 -1.56 -6.93
C LEU A 59 0.92 -2.29 -8.15
N SER A 60 0.49 -1.56 -9.18
CA SER A 60 0.08 -2.18 -10.44
C SER A 60 1.22 -2.98 -11.07
N ALA A 61 2.44 -2.43 -11.09
CA ALA A 61 3.61 -3.13 -11.60
C ALA A 61 3.97 -4.37 -10.76
N GLN A 62 3.82 -4.29 -9.43
CA GLN A 62 3.97 -5.43 -8.53
C GLN A 62 2.94 -6.52 -8.86
N ALA A 63 1.68 -6.16 -9.10
CA ALA A 63 0.64 -7.10 -9.47
C ALA A 63 0.95 -7.82 -10.80
N ASP A 64 1.40 -7.07 -11.81
CA ASP A 64 1.80 -7.64 -13.10
C ASP A 64 3.02 -8.57 -12.96
N TRP A 65 3.99 -8.22 -12.12
CA TRP A 65 5.17 -9.05 -11.86
C TRP A 65 4.81 -10.35 -11.12
N VAL A 66 3.95 -10.28 -10.10
CA VAL A 66 3.52 -11.48 -9.34
C VAL A 66 2.67 -12.40 -10.22
N ALA A 67 1.86 -11.84 -11.12
CA ALA A 67 1.07 -12.63 -12.07
C ALA A 67 1.93 -13.48 -13.02
N GLN A 68 3.13 -13.00 -13.37
CA GLN A 68 4.09 -13.73 -14.20
C GLN A 68 4.80 -14.88 -13.47
N GLN A 69 4.71 -14.93 -12.13
CA GLN A 69 5.36 -15.98 -11.35
C GLN A 69 4.62 -17.33 -11.49
N PRO A 70 5.33 -18.46 -11.27
CA PRO A 70 4.70 -19.77 -11.16
C PRO A 70 3.54 -19.76 -10.15
N PRO A 71 2.44 -20.49 -10.37
CA PRO A 71 1.27 -20.45 -9.48
C PRO A 71 1.58 -20.74 -7.99
N GLY A 72 2.61 -21.54 -7.71
CA GLY A 72 3.11 -21.77 -6.34
C GLY A 72 3.80 -20.58 -5.68
N LEU A 73 4.09 -19.50 -6.40
CA LEU A 73 4.72 -18.27 -5.91
C LEU A 73 3.77 -17.05 -5.95
N ARG A 74 2.47 -17.28 -6.22
CA ARG A 74 1.46 -16.23 -6.37
C ARG A 74 0.80 -15.86 -5.04
N MET A 75 1.63 -15.41 -4.11
CA MET A 75 1.17 -14.76 -2.89
C MET A 75 1.93 -13.45 -2.69
N PHE A 76 1.23 -12.39 -2.35
CA PHE A 76 1.83 -11.06 -2.23
C PHE A 76 1.33 -10.33 -0.99
N ARG A 77 2.25 -9.76 -0.23
CA ARG A 77 1.94 -8.88 0.90
C ARG A 77 2.13 -7.43 0.50
N LEU A 78 1.02 -6.71 0.46
CA LEU A 78 0.97 -5.27 0.21
C LEU A 78 1.72 -4.52 1.32
N SER A 79 2.44 -3.47 0.91
CA SER A 79 3.11 -2.57 1.84
C SER A 79 2.12 -1.61 2.51
N SER A 80 2.30 -1.36 3.80
CA SER A 80 1.52 -0.35 4.54
C SER A 80 1.81 1.08 4.11
N ASP A 81 2.97 1.31 3.51
CA ASP A 81 3.43 2.65 3.13
C ASP A 81 2.88 3.10 1.76
N LEU A 82 1.89 2.37 1.24
CA LEU A 82 1.22 2.69 -0.02
C LEU A 82 0.59 4.09 0.03
N LEU A 83 -0.02 4.45 1.17
CA LEU A 83 -0.65 5.75 1.41
C LEU A 83 0.08 6.45 2.56
N THR A 84 0.96 7.39 2.23
CA THR A 84 1.77 8.12 3.22
C THR A 84 0.91 9.05 4.07
N ALA A 85 1.04 9.03 5.39
CA ALA A 85 0.30 9.90 6.30
C ALA A 85 -1.24 9.77 6.20
N TYR A 86 -1.74 8.65 5.65
CA TYR A 86 -3.18 8.32 5.62
C TYR A 86 -3.86 8.40 6.99
N SER A 87 -3.03 8.22 7.99
CA SER A 87 -3.34 7.80 9.33
C SER A 87 -2.76 8.86 10.28
N HIS A 88 -2.76 10.11 9.87
CA HIS A 88 -2.25 11.21 10.67
C HIS A 88 -3.30 12.32 10.64
N ASP A 89 -3.73 12.81 11.80
CA ASP A 89 -4.90 13.69 11.89
C ASP A 89 -4.78 14.94 11.01
N ASP A 90 -3.58 15.54 10.98
CA ASP A 90 -3.32 16.76 10.18
C ASP A 90 -3.38 16.55 8.67
N TRP A 91 -3.29 15.31 8.18
CA TRP A 91 -3.16 14.97 6.76
C TRP A 91 -4.26 14.05 6.24
N MET A 92 -5.01 13.41 7.15
CA MET A 92 -6.08 12.48 6.84
C MET A 92 -7.14 13.10 5.91
N TRP A 93 -7.46 14.40 6.08
CA TRP A 93 -8.45 15.12 5.26
C TRP A 93 -8.18 15.03 3.75
N PHE A 94 -6.92 14.94 3.32
CA PHE A 94 -6.55 14.81 1.92
C PHE A 94 -7.16 13.54 1.31
N TYR A 95 -7.15 12.43 2.05
CA TYR A 95 -7.64 11.14 1.55
C TYR A 95 -9.15 11.02 1.46
N PHE A 96 -9.88 11.95 2.08
CA PHE A 96 -11.34 12.02 2.02
C PHE A 96 -11.85 13.02 0.97
N GLN A 97 -10.96 13.64 0.20
CA GLN A 97 -11.37 14.46 -0.95
C GLN A 97 -11.93 13.56 -2.06
N SER A 98 -12.98 14.02 -2.74
CA SER A 98 -13.71 13.22 -3.72
C SER A 98 -12.83 12.75 -4.88
N ASP A 99 -11.94 13.61 -5.37
CA ASP A 99 -10.97 13.31 -6.43
C ASP A 99 -9.95 12.24 -6.02
N VAL A 100 -9.50 12.26 -4.76
CA VAL A 100 -8.62 11.24 -4.18
C VAL A 100 -9.32 9.91 -4.04
N VAL A 101 -10.55 9.90 -3.52
CA VAL A 101 -11.36 8.69 -3.39
C VAL A 101 -11.65 8.08 -4.76
N ASP A 102 -12.13 8.87 -5.71
CA ASP A 102 -12.43 8.42 -7.08
C ASP A 102 -11.18 7.82 -7.77
N PHE A 103 -10.02 8.46 -7.57
CA PHE A 103 -8.76 7.96 -8.09
C PHE A 103 -8.39 6.61 -7.47
N LEU A 104 -8.48 6.48 -6.14
CA LEU A 104 -8.14 5.25 -5.42
C LEU A 104 -9.09 4.11 -5.79
N GLU A 105 -10.40 4.34 -5.78
CA GLU A 105 -11.39 3.32 -6.14
C GLU A 105 -11.17 2.79 -7.55
N LYS A 106 -11.01 3.71 -8.52
CA LYS A 106 -10.80 3.34 -9.93
C LYS A 106 -9.53 2.52 -10.13
N ASN A 107 -8.42 2.90 -9.50
CA ASN A 107 -7.13 2.24 -9.73
C ASN A 107 -6.96 0.97 -8.89
N LEU A 108 -7.37 0.98 -7.62
CA LEU A 108 -7.33 -0.21 -6.76
C LEU A 108 -8.27 -1.30 -7.26
N SER A 109 -9.43 -0.94 -7.81
CA SER A 109 -10.35 -1.91 -8.44
C SER A 109 -9.66 -2.66 -9.59
N LYS A 110 -9.02 -1.93 -10.52
CA LYS A 110 -8.25 -2.53 -11.63
C LYS A 110 -7.12 -3.43 -11.15
N ILE A 111 -6.40 -3.03 -10.10
CA ILE A 111 -5.32 -3.83 -9.52
C ILE A 111 -5.90 -5.10 -8.86
N GLY A 112 -7.03 -4.98 -8.17
CA GLY A 112 -7.77 -6.11 -7.61
C GLY A 112 -8.20 -7.11 -8.69
N ASP A 113 -8.68 -6.62 -9.83
CA ASP A 113 -9.04 -7.46 -10.99
C ASP A 113 -7.84 -8.23 -11.52
N LYS A 114 -6.66 -7.59 -11.63
CA LYS A 114 -5.41 -8.25 -12.01
C LYS A 114 -5.04 -9.39 -11.06
N PHE A 115 -5.08 -9.13 -9.75
CA PHE A 115 -4.79 -10.16 -8.75
C PHE A 115 -5.78 -11.33 -8.82
N ARG A 116 -7.08 -11.06 -9.00
CA ARG A 116 -8.10 -12.11 -9.13
C ARG A 116 -7.95 -12.91 -10.41
N ALA A 117 -7.67 -12.25 -11.54
CA ALA A 117 -7.47 -12.91 -12.83
C ALA A 117 -6.24 -13.84 -12.82
N ALA A 118 -5.18 -13.46 -12.11
CA ALA A 118 -3.96 -14.25 -12.00
C ALA A 118 -3.97 -15.29 -10.85
N ASP A 119 -5.07 -15.41 -10.10
CA ASP A 119 -5.17 -16.24 -8.90
C ASP A 119 -4.05 -15.92 -7.89
N VAL A 120 -3.82 -14.63 -7.63
CA VAL A 120 -2.82 -14.15 -6.66
C VAL A 120 -3.46 -13.96 -5.30
N ARG A 121 -2.91 -14.62 -4.28
CA ARG A 121 -3.36 -14.44 -2.89
C ARG A 121 -2.73 -13.19 -2.31
N VAL A 122 -3.54 -12.16 -2.08
CA VAL A 122 -3.08 -10.90 -1.49
C VAL A 122 -3.27 -10.93 0.02
N SER A 123 -2.29 -10.41 0.75
CA SER A 123 -2.39 -10.10 2.17
C SER A 123 -2.00 -8.63 2.38
N PHE A 124 -2.58 -8.00 3.39
CA PHE A 124 -2.19 -6.65 3.80
C PHE A 124 -1.70 -6.76 5.24
N HIS A 125 -0.47 -6.33 5.50
CA HIS A 125 0.02 -6.20 6.87
C HIS A 125 0.17 -4.71 7.16
N PRO A 126 -0.77 -4.09 7.88
CA PRO A 126 -0.59 -2.72 8.33
C PRO A 126 0.70 -2.66 9.15
N GLY A 127 1.53 -1.63 8.93
CA GLY A 127 2.83 -1.51 9.58
C GLY A 127 2.73 -1.53 11.11
N GLN A 128 3.88 -1.69 11.79
CA GLN A 128 4.14 -1.96 13.21
C GLN A 128 3.27 -1.24 14.29
N PHE A 129 2.46 -0.27 13.91
CA PHE A 129 1.55 0.48 14.77
C PHE A 129 0.08 0.04 14.64
N CYS A 130 -0.18 -1.20 14.22
CA CYS A 130 -1.53 -1.79 14.21
C CYS A 130 -1.58 -2.89 15.27
N VAL A 131 -1.68 -2.48 16.54
CA VAL A 131 -1.85 -3.39 17.67
C VAL A 131 -3.32 -3.34 18.09
N LEU A 132 -4.17 -4.06 17.37
CA LEU A 132 -5.59 -4.24 17.71
C LEU A 132 -5.82 -5.11 18.96
N ALA A 133 -4.76 -5.54 19.64
CA ALA A 133 -4.79 -6.39 20.83
C ALA A 133 -3.85 -5.86 21.93
N SER A 134 -3.94 -4.58 22.28
CA SER A 134 -3.24 -4.03 23.43
C SER A 134 -4.25 -3.70 24.53
N ASP A 135 -4.03 -4.21 25.74
CA ASP A 135 -4.82 -3.92 26.96
C ASP A 135 -4.64 -2.47 27.48
N ASN A 136 -4.16 -1.56 26.63
CA ASN A 136 -3.91 -0.16 26.95
C ASN A 136 -4.85 0.74 26.13
N PRO A 137 -5.84 1.40 26.77
CA PRO A 137 -6.92 2.11 26.08
C PRO A 137 -6.46 3.15 25.03
N GLY A 138 -5.30 3.79 25.24
CA GLY A 138 -4.77 4.78 24.29
C GLY A 138 -4.15 4.20 23.01
N VAL A 139 -3.73 2.93 23.01
CA VAL A 139 -3.12 2.27 21.84
C VAL A 139 -4.20 1.71 20.90
N VAL A 140 -5.35 1.33 21.47
CA VAL A 140 -6.51 0.84 20.72
C VAL A 140 -7.16 1.97 19.91
N GLU A 141 -7.24 3.17 20.47
CA GLU A 141 -7.80 4.34 19.79
C GLU A 141 -6.93 4.77 18.60
N ASN A 142 -5.60 4.86 18.80
CA ASN A 142 -4.64 5.13 17.71
C ASN A 142 -4.55 4.00 16.67
N SER A 143 -4.95 2.76 17.00
CA SER A 143 -4.95 1.64 16.05
C SER A 143 -6.16 1.64 15.11
N THR A 144 -7.24 2.35 15.48
CA THR A 144 -8.49 2.46 14.70
C THR A 144 -8.61 3.79 13.97
N HIS A 145 -8.15 4.88 14.59
CA HIS A 145 -8.11 6.23 14.05
C HIS A 145 -6.67 6.71 14.18
N ARG A 146 -5.81 6.30 13.25
CA ARG A 146 -4.41 6.65 13.38
C ARG A 146 -4.27 8.18 13.28
N ARG A 147 -3.72 8.74 14.36
CA ARG A 147 -3.26 10.11 14.60
C ARG A 147 -1.77 10.23 14.31
#